data_AF-A0A844GP01-F1
#
_entry.id   AF-A0A844GP01-F1
#
_cell.length_a   1.000
_cell.length_b   1.000
_cell.length_c   1.000
_cell.angle_alpha   90.00
_cell.angle_beta   90.00
_cell.angle_gamma   90.00
#
_symmetry.space_group_name_H-M   'P 1'
#
loop_
_entity.id
_entity.type
_entity.pdbx_description
1 polymer ?
#
loop_
_entity_poly.entity_id
_entity_poly.type
_entity_poly.pdbx_seq_one_letter_code
_entity_poly.pdbx_strand_id
1 'polypeptide(L)'
;GDSAWGAHFEEIGQRHGGIDLALLPIGAYAPRWFMQVVHVNPEEAVRAFAVLRAREALAMHFGTFQLTQEGIDDPVEGLRAALAEAGLPEARFRAPGCGESVVVKLER
;
A
#
# COMPACT_ATOMS: atom_id res chain seq x y z
N GLY A 1 2.35 8.79 -2.04
CA GLY A 1 1.97 9.48 -0.79
C GLY A 1 0.49 9.34 -0.60
N ASP A 2 -0.13 10.15 0.25
CA ASP A 2 -1.58 10.17 0.43
C ASP A 2 -2.27 10.41 -0.91
N SER A 3 -3.16 9.48 -1.27
CA SER A 3 -3.86 9.47 -2.55
C SER A 3 -5.05 8.53 -2.43
N ALA A 4 -6.13 8.85 -3.14
CA ALA A 4 -7.22 7.93 -3.41
C ALA A 4 -6.89 7.02 -4.59
N TRP A 5 -7.69 5.96 -4.78
CA TRP A 5 -7.61 5.16 -5.99
C TRP A 5 -7.89 6.01 -7.24
N GLY A 6 -7.08 5.85 -8.30
CA GLY A 6 -7.28 6.56 -9.56
C GLY A 6 -6.31 6.15 -10.67
N ALA A 7 -6.55 6.67 -11.88
CA ALA A 7 -5.81 6.33 -13.10
C ALA A 7 -4.31 6.64 -13.03
N HIS A 8 -3.92 7.60 -12.19
CA HIS A 8 -2.53 8.01 -12.02
C HIS A 8 -1.60 6.84 -11.63
N PHE A 9 -2.06 5.82 -10.88
CA PHE A 9 -1.23 4.66 -10.57
C PHE A 9 -0.84 3.87 -11.82
N GLU A 10 -1.79 3.68 -12.74
CA GLU A 10 -1.54 3.00 -14.01
C GLU A 10 -0.67 3.86 -14.94
N GLU A 11 -0.92 5.16 -15.01
CA GLU A 11 -0.08 6.09 -15.77
C GLU A 11 1.37 6.10 -15.29
N ILE A 12 1.59 6.04 -13.97
CA ILE A 12 2.93 5.93 -13.37
C ILE A 12 3.58 4.60 -13.76
N GLY A 13 2.86 3.48 -13.63
CA GLY A 13 3.37 2.16 -14.01
C GLY A 13 3.75 2.08 -15.50
N GLN A 14 2.98 2.71 -16.37
CA GLN A 14 3.27 2.80 -17.81
C GLN A 14 4.47 3.70 -18.11
N ARG A 15 4.58 4.85 -17.44
CA ARG A 15 5.66 5.83 -17.69
C ARG A 15 7.01 5.36 -17.18
N HIS A 16 7.05 4.76 -15.99
CA HIS A 16 8.30 4.49 -15.30
C HIS A 16 8.81 3.06 -15.44
N GLY A 17 7.96 2.09 -15.81
CA GLY A 17 8.31 0.71 -16.17
C GLY A 17 9.51 0.09 -15.43
N GLY A 18 9.28 -0.80 -14.47
CA GLY A 18 10.36 -1.44 -13.71
C GLY A 18 10.65 -0.75 -12.38
N ILE A 19 9.60 -0.41 -11.64
CA ILE A 19 9.73 0.12 -10.28
C ILE A 19 10.23 -0.99 -9.35
N ASP A 20 11.43 -0.86 -8.81
CA ASP A 20 11.95 -1.84 -7.84
C ASP A 20 11.16 -1.83 -6.53
N LEU A 21 10.83 -0.62 -6.05
CA LEU A 21 10.21 -0.42 -4.74
C LEU A 21 9.14 0.67 -4.77
N ALA A 22 7.94 0.35 -4.28
CA ALA A 22 6.87 1.31 -4.03
C ALA A 22 6.61 1.47 -2.52
N LEU A 23 6.45 2.70 -2.04
CA LEU A 23 5.97 2.98 -0.69
C LEU A 23 4.51 3.42 -0.79
N LEU A 24 3.59 2.64 -0.22
CA LEU A 24 2.16 2.81 -0.40
C LEU A 24 1.44 2.96 0.96
N PRO A 25 0.55 3.96 1.10
CA PRO A 25 -0.22 4.12 2.33
C PRO A 25 -1.26 3.00 2.46
N ILE A 26 -1.51 2.54 3.69
CA ILE A 26 -2.56 1.53 3.97
C ILE A 26 -3.55 1.95 5.06
N GLY A 27 -3.30 3.06 5.76
CA GLY A 27 -4.17 3.62 6.79
C GLY A 27 -4.81 4.95 6.38
N ALA A 28 -5.53 5.57 7.33
CA ALA A 28 -6.34 6.76 7.14
C ALA A 28 -7.53 6.58 6.18
N TYR A 29 -8.18 5.41 6.18
CA TYR A 29 -9.18 5.07 5.16
C TYR A 29 -10.63 4.96 5.65
N ALA A 30 -10.93 5.03 6.96
CA ALA A 30 -12.30 4.88 7.47
C ALA A 30 -12.91 6.20 8.00
N PRO A 31 -14.22 6.44 7.80
CA PRO A 31 -15.18 5.59 7.10
C PRO A 31 -15.06 5.73 5.58
N ARG A 32 -15.28 4.64 4.83
CA ARG A 32 -15.05 4.60 3.37
C ARG A 32 -15.87 5.65 2.60
N TRP A 33 -17.12 5.91 2.99
CA TRP A 33 -17.96 6.88 2.29
C TRP A 33 -17.34 8.29 2.24
N PHE A 34 -16.53 8.64 3.25
CA PHE A 34 -15.87 9.95 3.35
C PHE A 34 -14.43 9.88 2.85
N MET A 35 -13.65 8.89 3.28
CA MET A 35 -12.21 8.84 3.05
C MET A 35 -11.82 8.32 1.65
N GLN A 36 -12.70 7.60 0.94
CA GLN A 36 -12.34 6.98 -0.35
C GLN A 36 -11.91 7.98 -1.44
N VAL A 37 -12.27 9.26 -1.32
CA VAL A 37 -11.91 10.31 -2.28
C VAL A 37 -10.52 10.92 -2.03
N VAL A 38 -9.89 10.61 -0.89
CA VAL A 38 -8.57 11.12 -0.50
C VAL A 38 -7.56 10.04 -0.13
N HIS A 39 -8.02 8.87 0.35
CA HIS A 39 -7.16 7.79 0.85
C HIS A 39 -7.56 6.43 0.31
N VAL A 40 -6.55 5.71 -0.16
CA VAL A 40 -6.63 4.27 -0.44
C VAL A 40 -6.81 3.46 0.85
N ASN A 41 -7.58 2.38 0.77
CA ASN A 41 -7.57 1.33 1.79
C ASN A 41 -6.51 0.25 1.45
N PRO A 42 -6.29 -0.78 2.30
CA PRO A 42 -5.30 -1.83 2.02
C PRO A 42 -5.55 -2.60 0.71
N GLU A 43 -6.81 -2.85 0.34
CA GLU A 43 -7.17 -3.51 -0.92
C GLU A 43 -6.77 -2.67 -2.14
N GLU A 44 -7.11 -1.38 -2.14
CA GLU A 44 -6.73 -0.43 -3.18
C GLU A 44 -5.21 -0.21 -3.23
N ALA A 45 -4.51 -0.32 -2.09
CA ALA A 45 -3.05 -0.29 -2.05
C ALA A 45 -2.43 -1.52 -2.73
N VAL A 46 -2.98 -2.73 -2.51
CA VAL A 46 -2.56 -3.94 -3.24
C VAL A 46 -2.86 -3.82 -4.74
N ARG A 47 -4.01 -3.24 -5.10
CA ARG A 47 -4.34 -2.93 -6.50
C ARG A 47 -3.37 -1.92 -7.10
N ALA A 48 -3.01 -0.87 -6.37
CA ALA A 48 -2.03 0.13 -6.78
C ALA A 48 -0.66 -0.49 -7.01
N PHE A 49 -0.20 -1.35 -6.08
CA PHE A 49 1.01 -2.14 -6.23
C PHE A 49 1.05 -2.93 -7.54
N ALA A 50 -0.05 -3.62 -7.87
CA ALA A 50 -0.16 -4.40 -9.09
C ALA A 50 -0.09 -3.55 -10.37
N VAL A 51 -0.86 -2.45 -10.45
CA VAL A 51 -0.88 -1.60 -11.66
C VAL A 51 0.38 -0.75 -11.83
N LEU A 52 1.06 -0.41 -10.72
CA LEU A 52 2.39 0.19 -10.75
C LEU A 52 3.45 -0.77 -11.31
N ARG A 53 3.15 -2.08 -11.33
CA ARG A 53 4.08 -3.15 -11.74
C ARG A 53 5.38 -3.09 -10.92
N ALA A 54 5.26 -2.73 -9.65
CA ALA A 54 6.39 -2.70 -8.75
C ALA A 54 6.84 -4.13 -8.39
N ARG A 55 8.14 -4.34 -8.23
CA ARG A 55 8.69 -5.64 -7.82
C ARG A 55 8.32 -5.93 -6.38
N GLU A 56 8.63 -4.98 -5.49
CA GLU A 56 8.34 -5.00 -4.07
C GLU A 56 7.64 -3.71 -3.61
N ALA A 57 6.94 -3.79 -2.48
CA ALA A 57 6.35 -2.64 -1.81
C ALA A 57 6.54 -2.68 -0.30
N LEU A 58 6.55 -1.49 0.31
CA LEU A 58 6.51 -1.30 1.76
C LEU A 58 5.28 -0.46 2.12
N ALA A 59 4.54 -0.92 3.11
CA ALA A 59 3.41 -0.19 3.64
C ALA A 59 3.91 0.99 4.48
N MET A 60 3.19 2.10 4.38
CA MET A 60 3.40 3.29 5.21
C MET A 60 2.04 3.89 5.62
N HIS A 61 2.07 5.00 6.36
CA HIS A 61 0.86 5.74 6.72
C HIS A 61 -0.16 4.92 7.55
N PHE A 62 0.34 4.13 8.50
CA PHE A 62 -0.46 3.35 9.46
C PHE A 62 0.23 3.29 10.83
N GLY A 63 -0.51 2.86 11.86
CA GLY A 63 0.05 2.48 13.17
C GLY A 63 0.75 3.59 13.98
N THR A 64 0.70 4.85 13.53
CA THR A 64 1.42 5.97 14.18
C THR A 64 0.48 6.99 14.81
N PHE A 65 -0.51 7.46 14.05
CA PHE A 65 -1.50 8.44 14.49
C PHE A 65 -2.91 7.93 14.19
N GLN A 66 -3.83 8.13 15.13
CA GLN A 66 -5.26 7.86 14.93
C GLN A 66 -5.89 9.04 14.16
N LEU A 67 -5.89 8.97 12.82
CA LEU A 67 -6.40 10.05 11.96
C LEU A 67 -7.89 9.87 11.58
N THR A 68 -8.41 8.66 11.76
CA THR A 68 -9.65 8.17 11.16
C THR A 68 -10.28 7.10 12.06
N GLN A 69 -11.29 6.37 11.59
CA GLN A 69 -12.13 5.49 12.41
C GLN A 69 -11.68 4.02 12.47
N GLU A 70 -10.73 3.58 11.65
CA GLU A 70 -10.22 2.21 11.72
C GLU A 70 -9.39 1.96 12.97
N GLY A 71 -9.34 0.71 13.43
CA GLY A 71 -8.44 0.28 14.50
C GLY A 71 -6.97 0.43 14.10
N ILE A 72 -6.09 0.56 15.09
CA ILE A 72 -4.65 0.79 14.86
C ILE A 72 -3.99 -0.35 14.07
N ASP A 73 -4.46 -1.59 14.28
CA ASP A 73 -3.94 -2.82 13.65
C ASP A 73 -4.72 -3.20 12.38
N ASP A 74 -5.92 -2.66 12.19
CA ASP A 74 -6.81 -2.97 11.05
C ASP A 74 -6.12 -2.80 9.68
N PRO A 75 -5.28 -1.77 9.44
CA PRO A 75 -4.57 -1.63 8.17
C PRO A 75 -3.67 -2.83 7.84
N VAL A 76 -2.95 -3.36 8.83
CA VAL A 76 -2.00 -4.46 8.62
C VAL A 76 -2.75 -5.77 8.36
N GLU A 77 -3.82 -6.02 9.13
CA GLU A 77 -4.67 -7.19 8.89
C GLU A 77 -5.39 -7.12 7.53
N GLY A 78 -5.87 -5.93 7.17
CA GLY A 78 -6.46 -5.66 5.86
C GLY A 78 -5.47 -5.87 4.71
N LEU A 79 -4.21 -5.47 4.88
CA LEU A 79 -3.16 -5.71 3.89
C LEU A 79 -2.90 -7.21 3.71
N ARG A 80 -2.77 -7.97 4.81
CA ARG A 80 -2.57 -9.43 4.72
C ARG A 80 -3.73 -10.11 4.02
N ALA A 81 -4.98 -9.73 4.34
CA ALA A 81 -6.17 -10.27 3.70
C ALA A 81 -6.19 -9.96 2.19
N ALA A 82 -5.92 -8.70 1.80
CA ALA A 82 -5.89 -8.29 0.40
C ALA A 82 -4.77 -8.98 -0.41
N LEU A 83 -3.60 -9.21 0.20
CA LEU A 83 -2.52 -9.96 -0.44
C LEU A 83 -2.89 -11.44 -0.64
N ALA A 84 -3.52 -12.06 0.36
CA ALA A 84 -4.00 -13.44 0.26
C ALA A 84 -5.06 -13.59 -0.84
N GLU A 85 -6.02 -12.66 -0.92
CA GLU A 85 -7.03 -12.64 -1.98
C GLU A 85 -6.42 -12.46 -3.38
N ALA A 86 -5.39 -11.61 -3.49
CA ALA A 86 -4.65 -11.40 -4.74
C ALA A 86 -3.67 -12.54 -5.09
N GLY A 87 -3.50 -13.55 -4.22
CA GLY A 87 -2.51 -14.61 -4.40
C GLY A 87 -1.06 -14.12 -4.37
N LEU A 88 -0.81 -13.00 -3.70
CA LEU A 88 0.51 -12.38 -3.59
C LEU A 88 1.16 -12.75 -2.25
N PRO A 89 2.45 -13.14 -2.25
CA PRO A 89 3.14 -13.42 -0.99
C PRO A 89 3.40 -12.12 -0.21
N GLU A 90 3.27 -12.16 1.12
CA GLU A 90 3.58 -11.01 2.01
C GLU A 90 4.99 -10.45 1.79
N ALA A 91 5.93 -11.29 1.39
CA ALA A 91 7.29 -10.86 1.07
C ALA A 91 7.36 -9.82 -0.06
N ARG A 92 6.35 -9.72 -0.93
CA ARG A 92 6.29 -8.72 -2.01
C ARG A 92 5.69 -7.38 -1.58
N PHE A 93 4.92 -7.34 -0.50
CA PHE A 93 4.37 -6.10 0.04
C PHE A 93 4.33 -6.18 1.57
N ARG A 94 5.37 -5.66 2.20
CA ARG A 94 5.62 -5.84 3.65
C ARG A 94 5.14 -4.62 4.43
N ALA A 95 4.69 -4.84 5.66
CA ALA A 95 4.39 -3.79 6.63
C ALA A 95 5.46 -3.80 7.75
N PRO A 96 6.59 -3.09 7.57
CA PRO A 96 7.65 -3.06 8.56
C PRO A 96 7.20 -2.36 9.85
N GLY A 97 7.71 -2.81 10.99
CA GLY A 97 7.50 -2.16 12.27
C GLY A 97 8.22 -0.80 12.38
N CYS A 98 7.83 0.01 13.37
CA CYS A 98 8.49 1.28 13.65
C CYS A 98 9.99 1.09 13.93
N GLY A 99 10.85 1.67 13.08
CA GLY A 99 12.30 1.57 13.19
C GLY A 99 12.91 0.31 12.58
N GLU A 100 12.09 -0.60 12.03
CA GLU A 100 12.59 -1.77 11.31
C GLU A 100 13.26 -1.36 9.99
N SER A 101 14.37 -2.01 9.67
CA SER A 101 15.08 -1.83 8.40
C SER A 101 14.83 -3.02 7.49
N VAL A 102 14.50 -2.74 6.22
CA VAL A 102 14.26 -3.76 5.20
C VAL A 102 15.26 -3.60 4.07
N VAL A 103 15.92 -4.70 3.70
CA VAL A 103 16.86 -4.73 2.57
C VAL A 103 16.11 -5.09 1.30
N VAL A 104 16.11 -4.18 0.32
CA VAL A 104 15.53 -4.40 -1.01
C VAL A 104 16.64 -4.55 -2.02
N LYS A 105 16.58 -5.61 -2.83
CA LYS A 105 17.54 -5.81 -3.92
C LYS A 105 17.03 -5.09 -5.16
N LEU A 106 17.83 -4.16 -5.68
CA LEU A 106 17.55 -3.47 -6.92
C LEU A 106 18.05 -4.31 -8.09
N GLU A 107 17.21 -4.51 -9.11
CA GLU A 107 17.68 -5.09 -10.37
C GLU A 107 17.97 -3.96 -11.36
N ARG A 108 19.24 -3.80 -11.70
CA ARG A 108 19.70 -2.88 -12.75
C ARG A 108 19.60 -3.52 -14.12
#